data_AF-A0AA97HM34-F1
#
_entry.id   AF-A0AA97HM34-F1
#
_cell.length_a   1.000
_cell.length_b   1.000
_cell.length_c   1.000
_cell.angle_alpha   90.00
_cell.angle_beta   90.00
_cell.angle_gamma   90.00
#
_symmetry.space_group_name_H-M   'P 1'
#
loop_
_entity.id
_entity.type
_entity.pdbx_description
1 polymer ?
#
loop_
_entity_poly.entity_id
_entity_poly.type
_entity_poly.pdbx_seq_one_letter_code
_entity_poly.pdbx_strand_id
1 'polypeptide(L)'
;MAEPCSVLIDFSDAGLDLDRAELESFLLTIADEMESGDLAQSARLAREEDIPEAAKSGAAAFFIGLLTAEINRENMGKVMDYLGNLRYGKTLTLSFEVDGMISTIEYRNKQELDQALDATERLANLRVKIREQQPTPETQP
;
A
#
# COMPACT_ATOMS: atom_id res chain seq x y z
N MET A 1 -2.25 4.60 -20.95
CA MET A 1 -2.64 4.99 -19.59
C MET A 1 -1.98 3.97 -18.67
N ALA A 2 -1.25 4.42 -17.63
CA ALA A 2 -0.61 3.48 -16.71
C ALA A 2 -1.70 2.72 -15.94
N GLU A 3 -1.53 1.41 -15.76
CA GLU A 3 -2.49 0.62 -15.00
C GLU A 3 -2.50 1.08 -13.54
N PRO A 4 -3.70 1.23 -12.92
CA PRO A 4 -3.81 1.59 -11.52
C PRO A 4 -3.19 0.49 -10.65
N CYS A 5 -2.56 0.90 -9.55
CA CYS A 5 -1.98 0.00 -8.56
C CYS A 5 -2.96 -0.19 -7.42
N SER A 6 -3.26 -1.45 -7.07
CA SER A 6 -4.05 -1.76 -5.89
C SER A 6 -3.17 -1.66 -4.63
N VAL A 7 -3.63 -0.87 -3.67
CA VAL A 7 -2.96 -0.63 -2.40
C VAL A 7 -3.91 -1.00 -1.27
N LEU A 8 -3.40 -1.80 -0.34
CA LEU A 8 -4.05 -2.14 0.92
C LEU A 8 -3.40 -1.35 2.04
N ILE A 9 -4.21 -0.69 2.85
CA ILE A 9 -3.80 0.19 3.94
C ILE A 9 -4.43 -0.37 5.21
N ASP A 10 -3.58 -0.73 6.19
CA ASP A 10 -4.00 -1.32 7.45
C ASP A 10 -3.75 -0.34 8.61
N PHE A 11 -4.87 0.08 9.21
CA PHE A 11 -4.97 0.98 10.35
C PHE A 11 -5.12 0.25 11.69
N SER A 12 -5.12 -1.09 11.70
CA SER A 12 -5.37 -1.88 12.90
C SER A 12 -4.35 -1.61 14.01
N ASP A 13 -3.09 -1.32 13.66
CA ASP A 13 -2.04 -0.91 14.60
C ASP A 13 -1.74 0.60 14.57
N ALA A 14 -2.57 1.43 13.90
CA ALA A 14 -2.34 2.86 13.80
C ALA A 14 -2.40 3.59 15.15
N GLY A 15 -2.97 2.96 16.18
CA GLY A 15 -3.05 3.55 17.53
C GLY A 15 -3.93 4.79 17.56
N LEU A 16 -5.02 4.78 16.79
CA LEU A 16 -5.97 5.90 16.66
C LEU A 16 -6.87 6.09 17.88
N ASP A 17 -6.86 5.17 18.85
CA ASP A 17 -7.73 5.17 20.04
C ASP A 17 -9.22 5.32 19.70
N LEU A 18 -9.65 4.66 18.61
CA LEU A 18 -11.02 4.65 18.12
C LEU A 18 -11.68 3.32 18.43
N ASP A 19 -12.96 3.35 18.80
CA ASP A 19 -13.77 2.14 18.79
C ASP A 19 -14.05 1.66 17.36
N ARG A 20 -14.68 0.49 17.23
CA ARG A 20 -14.92 -0.14 15.93
C ARG A 20 -15.78 0.72 14.99
N ALA A 21 -16.86 1.32 15.48
CA ALA A 21 -17.74 2.14 14.66
C ALA A 21 -17.07 3.46 14.30
N GLU A 22 -16.31 4.03 15.22
CA GLU A 22 -15.50 5.22 14.97
C GLU A 22 -14.39 4.97 13.94
N LEU A 23 -13.70 3.84 14.03
CA LEU A 23 -12.68 3.43 13.06
C LEU A 23 -13.30 3.21 11.68
N GLU A 24 -14.45 2.57 11.58
CA GLU A 24 -15.16 2.42 10.31
C GLU A 24 -15.53 3.78 9.70
N SER A 25 -16.11 4.68 10.50
CA SER A 25 -16.45 6.03 10.04
C SER A 25 -15.22 6.84 9.64
N PHE A 26 -14.12 6.68 10.37
CA PHE A 26 -12.84 7.31 10.05
C PHE A 26 -12.34 6.82 8.68
N LEU A 27 -12.31 5.50 8.46
CA LEU A 27 -11.87 4.94 7.18
C LEU A 27 -12.79 5.31 6.01
N LEU A 28 -14.09 5.41 6.22
CA LEU A 28 -15.01 5.91 5.20
C LEU A 28 -14.71 7.38 4.83
N THR A 29 -14.33 8.18 5.82
CA THR A 29 -13.86 9.56 5.58
C THR A 29 -12.58 9.57 4.76
N ILE A 30 -11.60 8.74 5.13
CA ILE A 30 -10.35 8.60 4.38
C ILE A 30 -10.62 8.17 2.93
N ALA A 31 -11.52 7.20 2.71
CA ALA A 31 -11.89 6.76 1.37
C ALA A 31 -12.49 7.90 0.53
N ASP A 32 -13.45 8.64 1.10
CA ASP A 32 -14.07 9.79 0.45
C ASP A 32 -13.04 10.90 0.14
N GLU A 33 -12.12 11.18 1.06
CA GLU A 33 -11.04 12.15 0.85
C GLU A 33 -10.08 11.71 -0.27
N MET A 34 -9.79 10.41 -0.37
CA MET A 34 -8.94 9.86 -1.43
C MET A 34 -9.60 9.97 -2.81
N GLU A 35 -10.90 9.70 -2.92
CA GLU A 35 -11.63 9.83 -4.18
C GLU A 35 -11.87 11.30 -4.56
N SER A 36 -12.42 12.09 -3.62
CA SER A 36 -12.73 13.51 -3.84
C SER A 36 -11.49 14.36 -4.06
N GLY A 37 -10.35 13.95 -3.50
CA GLY A 37 -9.05 14.59 -3.67
C GLY A 37 -8.31 14.21 -4.95
N ASP A 38 -8.91 13.39 -5.83
CA ASP A 38 -8.26 12.81 -7.02
C ASP A 38 -6.96 12.07 -6.64
N LEU A 39 -6.91 11.47 -5.45
CA LEU A 39 -5.75 10.71 -4.97
C LEU A 39 -5.84 9.26 -5.45
N ALA A 40 -7.05 8.69 -5.43
CA ALA A 40 -7.35 7.35 -5.90
C ALA A 40 -8.50 7.38 -6.92
N GLN A 41 -8.47 6.42 -7.85
CA GLN A 41 -9.57 6.16 -8.78
C GLN A 41 -10.77 5.53 -8.05
N SER A 42 -10.47 4.69 -7.06
CA SER A 42 -11.47 4.11 -6.15
C SER A 42 -10.84 3.91 -4.77
N ALA A 43 -11.62 4.09 -3.71
CA ALA A 43 -11.20 3.77 -2.34
C ALA A 43 -12.39 3.23 -1.54
N ARG A 44 -12.19 2.11 -0.84
CA ARG A 44 -13.25 1.47 -0.04
C ARG A 44 -12.69 0.64 1.09
N LEU A 45 -13.55 0.30 2.06
CA LEU A 45 -13.21 -0.72 3.06
C LEU A 45 -12.84 -2.04 2.37
N ALA A 46 -11.77 -2.67 2.86
CA ALA A 46 -11.28 -3.92 2.29
C ALA A 46 -12.25 -5.07 2.57
N ARG A 47 -12.39 -5.96 1.59
CA ARG A 47 -13.11 -7.23 1.68
C ARG A 47 -12.12 -8.39 1.71
N GLU A 48 -12.62 -9.59 2.00
CA GLU A 48 -11.81 -10.81 2.03
C GLU A 48 -11.03 -11.07 0.73
N GLU A 49 -11.63 -10.70 -0.41
CA GLU A 49 -11.06 -10.83 -1.75
C GLU A 49 -9.88 -9.89 -1.99
N ASP A 50 -9.83 -8.74 -1.29
CA ASP A 50 -8.82 -7.69 -1.50
C ASP A 50 -7.51 -7.98 -0.76
N ILE A 51 -7.53 -8.94 0.18
CA ILE A 51 -6.36 -9.27 1.00
C ILE A 51 -5.49 -10.28 0.27
N PRO A 52 -4.18 -10.03 0.09
CA PRO A 52 -3.27 -11.00 -0.51
C PRO A 52 -3.25 -12.30 0.31
N GLU A 53 -3.28 -13.47 -0.34
CA GLU A 53 -3.22 -14.77 0.37
C GLU A 53 -2.05 -14.87 1.36
N ALA A 54 -0.90 -14.28 1.00
CA ALA A 54 0.26 -14.20 1.89
C ALA A 54 0.00 -13.41 3.19
N ALA A 55 -0.92 -12.43 3.16
CA ALA A 55 -1.35 -11.64 4.32
C ALA A 55 -2.54 -12.27 5.07
N LYS A 56 -3.22 -13.29 4.51
CA LYS A 56 -4.40 -13.94 5.12
C LYS A 56 -4.08 -14.84 6.33
N SER A 57 -2.81 -15.15 6.60
CA SER A 57 -2.42 -16.16 7.60
C SER A 57 -2.68 -15.81 9.08
N GLY A 58 -3.37 -14.69 9.38
CA GLY A 58 -3.75 -14.31 10.75
C GLY A 58 -5.15 -13.71 10.92
N ALA A 59 -5.94 -13.58 9.86
CA ALA A 59 -7.18 -12.80 9.88
C ALA A 59 -8.43 -13.70 9.88
N ALA A 60 -8.93 -14.04 11.06
CA ALA A 60 -10.23 -14.66 11.21
C ALA A 60 -11.35 -13.58 11.24
N ALA A 61 -12.19 -13.59 10.20
CA ALA A 61 -13.60 -13.16 10.19
C ALA A 61 -14.00 -11.69 10.40
N PHE A 62 -13.10 -10.72 10.61
CA PHE A 62 -13.48 -9.29 10.56
C PHE A 62 -12.31 -8.40 10.13
N PHE A 63 -12.35 -7.89 8.90
CA PHE A 63 -11.33 -6.97 8.34
C PHE A 63 -11.59 -5.52 8.78
N ILE A 64 -11.69 -5.31 10.09
CA ILE A 64 -11.81 -3.97 10.69
C ILE A 64 -10.45 -3.28 10.56
N GLY A 65 -10.43 -2.01 10.16
CA GLY A 65 -9.19 -1.26 10.09
C GLY A 65 -8.50 -1.30 8.73
N LEU A 66 -9.06 -1.99 7.73
CA LEU A 66 -8.43 -2.12 6.41
C LEU A 66 -9.17 -1.31 5.33
N LEU A 67 -8.40 -0.60 4.52
CA LEU A 67 -8.86 0.17 3.37
C LEU A 67 -8.11 -0.29 2.12
N THR A 68 -8.81 -0.46 1.00
CA THR A 68 -8.22 -0.73 -0.30
C THR A 68 -8.45 0.46 -1.22
N ALA A 69 -7.44 0.82 -2.00
CA ALA A 69 -7.49 1.92 -2.95
C ALA A 69 -6.81 1.57 -4.27
N GLU A 70 -7.43 1.95 -5.38
CA GLU A 70 -6.83 1.88 -6.72
C GLU A 70 -6.20 3.23 -7.05
N ILE A 71 -4.87 3.26 -7.10
CA ILE A 71 -4.10 4.50 -7.22
C ILE A 71 -3.44 4.56 -8.59
N ASN A 72 -3.69 5.65 -9.32
CA ASN A 72 -2.96 5.93 -10.55
C ASN A 72 -1.48 6.19 -10.23
N ARG A 73 -0.56 5.65 -11.04
CA ARG A 73 0.89 5.85 -10.81
C ARG A 73 1.30 7.32 -10.68
N GLU A 74 0.61 8.22 -11.38
CA GLU A 74 0.83 9.67 -11.30
C GLU A 74 0.42 10.30 -9.95
N ASN A 75 -0.52 9.67 -9.23
CA ASN A 75 -1.02 10.15 -7.93
C ASN A 75 -0.38 9.43 -6.74
N MET A 76 0.46 8.41 -6.98
CA MET A 76 1.13 7.65 -5.92
C MET A 76 1.88 8.56 -4.93
N GLY A 77 2.64 9.54 -5.43
CA GLY A 77 3.34 10.50 -4.55
C GLY A 77 2.38 11.29 -3.66
N LYS A 78 1.26 11.77 -4.21
CA LYS A 78 0.24 12.52 -3.44
C LYS A 78 -0.42 11.64 -2.37
N VAL A 79 -0.69 10.38 -2.67
CA VAL A 79 -1.25 9.44 -1.70
C VAL A 79 -0.25 9.20 -0.57
N MET A 80 1.03 8.97 -0.88
CA MET A 80 2.06 8.77 0.14
C MET A 80 2.25 10.03 1.00
N ASP A 81 2.18 11.22 0.41
CA ASP A 81 2.16 12.48 1.15
C ASP A 81 0.94 12.58 2.08
N TYR A 82 -0.25 12.29 1.58
CA TYR A 82 -1.47 12.29 2.38
C TYR A 82 -1.38 11.32 3.56
N LEU A 83 -1.02 10.06 3.30
CA LEU A 83 -0.91 9.01 4.31
C LEU A 83 0.24 9.26 5.31
N GLY A 84 1.34 9.86 4.87
CA GLY A 84 2.45 10.27 5.75
C GLY A 84 2.11 11.43 6.67
N ASN A 85 1.12 12.25 6.31
CA ASN A 85 0.65 13.39 7.09
C ASN A 85 -0.52 13.07 8.03
N LEU A 86 -1.15 11.89 7.87
CA LEU A 86 -2.19 11.44 8.78
C LEU A 86 -1.67 11.42 10.22
N ARG A 87 -2.54 11.79 11.16
CA ARG A 87 -2.23 11.78 12.59
C ARG A 87 -2.67 10.45 13.16
N TYR A 88 -1.70 9.63 13.52
CA TYR A 88 -1.90 8.34 14.16
C TYR A 88 -0.82 8.13 15.23
N GLY A 89 -1.13 7.30 16.24
CA GLY A 89 -0.33 7.20 17.47
C GLY A 89 0.79 6.15 17.42
N LYS A 90 0.75 5.24 16.44
CA LYS A 90 1.65 4.09 16.33
C LYS A 90 2.11 3.88 14.89
N THR A 91 1.71 2.78 14.24
CA THR A 91 2.28 2.33 12.97
C THR A 91 1.16 2.14 11.96
N LEU A 92 1.35 2.62 10.74
CA LEU A 92 0.50 2.26 9.61
C LEU A 92 1.23 1.25 8.72
N THR A 93 0.47 0.29 8.21
CA THR A 93 1.00 -0.73 7.29
C THR A 93 0.42 -0.51 5.90
N LEU A 94 1.29 -0.48 4.90
CA LEU A 94 0.93 -0.37 3.48
C LEU A 94 1.39 -1.60 2.75
N SER A 95 0.51 -2.20 1.97
CA SER A 95 0.83 -3.30 1.08
C SER A 95 0.41 -2.94 -0.34
N PHE A 96 1.31 -3.09 -1.30
CA PHE A 96 1.03 -2.81 -2.70
C PHE A 96 1.83 -3.74 -3.61
N GLU A 97 1.31 -3.99 -4.81
CA GLU A 97 2.02 -4.78 -5.83
C GLU A 97 2.57 -3.89 -6.92
N VAL A 98 3.89 -3.95 -7.14
CA VAL A 98 4.56 -3.26 -8.25
C VAL A 98 5.42 -4.28 -9.00
N ASP A 99 5.20 -4.40 -10.31
CA ASP A 99 5.96 -5.30 -11.19
C ASP A 99 6.01 -6.76 -10.68
N GLY A 100 4.85 -7.26 -10.23
CA GLY A 100 4.66 -8.63 -9.72
C GLY A 100 5.31 -8.88 -8.36
N MET A 101 5.70 -7.83 -7.62
CA MET A 101 6.26 -7.93 -6.29
C MET A 101 5.36 -7.24 -5.29
N ILE A 102 4.89 -8.00 -4.30
CA ILE A 102 4.18 -7.45 -3.14
C ILE A 102 5.22 -6.84 -2.20
N SER A 103 5.09 -5.54 -1.97
CA SER A 103 5.88 -4.79 -1.00
C SER A 103 4.98 -4.41 0.17
N THR A 104 5.47 -4.67 1.38
CA THR A 104 4.83 -4.23 2.62
C THR A 104 5.74 -3.26 3.35
N ILE A 105 5.21 -2.11 3.74
CA ILE A 105 5.90 -1.03 4.44
C ILE A 105 5.17 -0.76 5.74
N GLU A 106 5.89 -0.78 6.85
CA GLU A 106 5.42 -0.32 8.16
C GLU A 106 6.09 1.01 8.47
N TYR A 107 5.32 2.03 8.87
CA TYR A 107 5.86 3.36 9.12
C TYR A 107 5.06 4.14 10.17
N ARG A 108 5.75 5.04 10.89
CA ARG A 108 5.16 5.85 11.97
C ARG A 108 5.01 7.32 11.65
N ASN A 109 5.66 7.76 10.58
CA ASN A 109 5.66 9.15 10.14
C ASN A 109 6.10 9.24 8.67
N LYS A 110 5.88 10.41 8.08
CA LYS A 110 6.29 10.71 6.70
C LYS A 110 7.76 10.38 6.39
N GLN A 111 8.69 10.66 7.30
CA GLN A 111 10.11 10.42 7.04
C GLN A 111 10.40 8.91 6.90
N GLU A 112 9.82 8.08 7.77
CA GLU A 112 9.95 6.62 7.67
C GLU A 112 9.31 6.07 6.38
N LEU A 113 8.16 6.62 5.98
CA LEU A 113 7.52 6.26 4.73
C LEU A 113 8.40 6.58 3.52
N ASP A 114 8.88 7.82 3.44
CA ASP A 114 9.73 8.28 2.34
C ASP A 114 11.03 7.43 2.24
N GLN A 115 11.62 7.06 3.39
CA GLN A 115 12.79 6.17 3.45
C GLN A 115 12.49 4.75 2.94
N ALA A 116 11.36 4.18 3.34
CA ALA A 116 10.97 2.83 2.92
C ALA A 116 10.64 2.77 1.42
N LEU A 117 10.03 3.83 0.88
CA LEU A 117 9.75 3.95 -0.56
C LEU A 117 11.04 4.04 -1.39
N ASP A 118 12.00 4.89 -1.00
CA ASP A 118 13.30 5.00 -1.67
C ASP A 118 14.07 3.67 -1.62
N ALA A 119 14.06 2.97 -0.49
CA ALA A 119 14.68 1.65 -0.38
C ALA A 119 14.01 0.63 -1.32
N THR A 120 12.69 0.63 -1.39
CA THR A 120 11.91 -0.27 -2.27
C THR A 120 12.22 0.01 -3.74
N GLU A 121 12.27 1.27 -4.17
CA GLU A 121 12.62 1.66 -5.54
C GLU A 121 14.04 1.23 -5.90
N ARG A 122 15.00 1.42 -5.00
CA ARG A 122 16.40 0.99 -5.22
C ARG A 122 16.50 -0.52 -5.39
N LEU A 123 15.77 -1.31 -4.60
CA LEU A 123 15.74 -2.77 -4.72
C LEU A 123 15.12 -3.21 -6.05
N ALA A 124 14.04 -2.57 -6.49
CA ALA A 124 13.43 -2.83 -7.78
C ALA A 124 14.40 -2.54 -8.94
N ASN A 125 15.08 -1.39 -8.90
CA ASN A 125 16.08 -0.99 -9.90
C ASN A 125 17.30 -1.91 -9.94
N LEU A 126 17.78 -2.39 -8.78
CA LEU A 126 18.88 -3.37 -8.73
C LEU A 126 18.50 -4.70 -9.39
N ARG A 127 17.26 -5.18 -9.19
CA ARG A 127 16.78 -6.42 -9.80
C ARG A 127 16.74 -6.35 -11.33
N VAL A 128 16.31 -5.22 -11.89
CA VAL A 128 16.30 -5.00 -13.34
C VAL A 128 17.72 -5.14 -13.88
N LYS A 129 18.70 -4.46 -13.26
CA LYS A 129 20.12 -4.54 -13.67
C LYS A 129 20.69 -5.96 -13.59
N ILE A 130 20.33 -6.75 -12.58
CA ILE A 130 20.79 -8.14 -12.46
C ILE A 130 20.19 -9.02 -13.58
N ARG A 131 18.91 -8.83 -13.92
CA ARG A 131 18.26 -9.57 -15.01
C ARG A 131 18.83 -9.21 -16.38
N GLU A 132 19.15 -7.94 -16.63
CA GLU A 132 19.78 -7.49 -17.89
C GLU A 132 21.22 -8.00 -18.05
N GLN A 133 21.89 -8.37 -16.96
CA GLN A 133 23.26 -8.89 -16.98
C GLN A 133 23.36 -10.41 -17.07
N GLN A 134 22.25 -11.15 -17.11
CA GLN A 134 22.30 -12.58 -17.39
C GLN A 134 22.47 -12.81 -18.90
N PRO A 135 23.62 -13.33 -19.38
CA PRO A 135 23.73 -13.74 -20.77
C PRO A 135 22.73 -14.85 -21.03
N THR A 136 21.90 -14.69 -22.06
CA THR A 136 21.09 -15.77 -22.64
C THR A 136 22.01 -16.98 -22.80
N PRO A 137 21.71 -18.16 -22.22
CA PRO A 137 22.51 -19.33 -22.50
C PRO A 137 22.36 -19.62 -24.00
N GLU A 138 23.42 -19.31 -24.76
CA GLU A 138 23.57 -19.74 -26.14
C GLU A 138 23.28 -21.23 -26.19
N THR A 139 22.17 -21.58 -26.83
CA THR A 139 21.90 -22.95 -27.21
C THR A 139 22.91 -23.30 -28.29
N GLN A 140 23.93 -24.08 -27.94
CA GLN A 140 24.87 -24.69 -28.88
C GLN A 140 24.78 -26.21 -28.75
N PRO A 141 25.05 -26.96 -29.83
CA PRO A 141 24.34 -27.00 -31.12
C PRO A 141 23.42 -28.22 -31.25
#